data_AF-A0AA88TC91-F1
#
_entry.id   AF-A0AA88TC91-F1
#
_cell.length_a   1.000
_cell.length_b   1.000
_cell.length_c   1.000
_cell.angle_alpha   90.00
_cell.angle_beta   90.00
_cell.angle_gamma   90.00
#
_symmetry.space_group_name_H-M   'P 1'
#
loop_
_entity.id
_entity.type
_entity.pdbx_description
1 polymer ?
#
loop_
_entity_poly.entity_id
_entity_poly.type
_entity_poly.pdbx_seq_one_letter_code
_entity_poly.pdbx_strand_id
1 'polypeptide(L)'
;MWAEDDLYPGVPCLQSYSVPVNGKKYRMYHGTSQYAAQQIMASGFRPSPNGMLGRGVYLSRDLNKASRYPLNLPEHERVVIRVLVNVGRVKKIDYQGHPLQKTWHDHGYDTAWCPPDCGMVPSGLEEDCVWDPCRIQIVDVIYPQVQNMWGGNGSTFLQGNTNPVSGQVYTMYHGTSMEAAKKIRKEGFRQSVVGMLGRGVYLSRDLEKARRYPLNLQAYQRVVLKVKVSVGKVKKIDCQGHPLQSTWHDHGRSSLRVRSNNRGANMWAEDDLGPGAPPCLQSYTAPEQDKVYIMYHGTNLLAALKILQEGFNPSSNGMLGRGVYLSRDLQKASRYPLNVPETYRVIVRVKVNVGRVKKIDCQGHPLQKTWHDHGYDTAWCPPNCGMVPSGLEEDCVWDPRRITVIDLIHPMLGEQNPCVIL
;
A
#
# COMPACT_ATOMS: atom_id res chain seq x y z
N MET A 1 -16.62 5.26 -10.93
CA MET A 1 -16.18 5.52 -12.33
C MET A 1 -14.75 5.00 -12.45
N TRP A 2 -14.41 4.24 -13.49
CA TRP A 2 -13.07 3.66 -13.64
C TRP A 2 -12.32 4.51 -14.67
N ALA A 3 -11.11 4.96 -14.35
CA ALA A 3 -10.34 5.87 -15.19
C ALA A 3 -8.90 5.37 -15.31
N GLU A 4 -8.33 5.54 -16.50
CA GLU A 4 -6.92 5.30 -16.76
C GLU A 4 -6.14 6.57 -16.42
N ASP A 5 -5.01 6.43 -15.72
CA ASP A 5 -3.96 7.45 -15.75
C ASP A 5 -3.04 7.12 -16.94
N ASP A 6 -2.84 8.09 -17.84
CA ASP A 6 -2.09 7.98 -19.12
C ASP A 6 -0.56 7.91 -18.93
N LEU A 7 -0.12 7.18 -17.91
CA LEU A 7 1.29 7.11 -17.50
C LEU A 7 2.17 6.22 -18.41
N TYR A 8 1.60 5.59 -19.46
CA TYR A 8 2.32 4.72 -20.41
C TYR A 8 2.01 5.06 -21.88
N PRO A 9 2.68 6.06 -22.46
CA PRO A 9 2.59 6.31 -23.90
C PRO A 9 3.27 5.18 -24.68
N GLY A 10 2.57 4.56 -25.65
CA GLY A 10 3.21 3.76 -26.71
C GLY A 10 2.65 2.37 -27.03
N VAL A 11 1.74 1.79 -26.21
CA VAL A 11 1.07 0.51 -26.56
C VAL A 11 -0.43 0.72 -26.69
N PRO A 12 -1.04 0.48 -27.87
CA PRO A 12 -2.46 0.72 -28.07
C PRO A 12 -3.31 -0.23 -27.22
N CYS A 13 -4.35 0.33 -26.60
CA CYS A 13 -5.52 -0.44 -26.22
C CYS A 13 -6.29 -0.71 -27.53
N LEU A 14 -6.24 -1.96 -28.00
CA LEU A 14 -6.91 -2.32 -29.25
C LEU A 14 -8.42 -2.22 -29.03
N GLN A 15 -9.11 -1.48 -29.90
CA GLN A 15 -10.57 -1.38 -29.87
C GLN A 15 -11.21 -2.78 -29.85
N SER A 16 -12.27 -2.95 -29.05
CA SER A 16 -12.91 -4.25 -28.76
C SER A 16 -13.35 -5.01 -30.01
N TYR A 17 -13.74 -4.30 -31.07
CA TYR A 17 -14.18 -4.86 -32.35
C TYR A 17 -13.03 -5.21 -33.32
N SER A 18 -11.81 -4.75 -33.06
CA SER A 18 -10.68 -4.99 -33.97
C SER A 18 -10.10 -6.39 -33.81
N VAL A 19 -9.78 -7.05 -34.92
CA VAL A 19 -9.09 -8.34 -34.93
C VAL A 19 -7.64 -8.15 -34.42
N PRO A 20 -7.19 -8.91 -33.41
CA PRO A 20 -5.79 -8.90 -32.99
C PRO A 20 -4.87 -9.35 -34.12
N VAL A 21 -3.76 -8.63 -34.28
CA VAL A 21 -2.72 -9.02 -35.21
C VAL A 21 -1.75 -9.96 -34.51
N ASN A 22 -1.45 -11.08 -35.14
CA ASN A 22 -0.52 -12.07 -34.60
C ASN A 22 0.82 -11.45 -34.20
N GLY A 23 1.35 -11.86 -33.05
CA GLY A 23 2.65 -11.45 -32.51
C GLY A 23 2.70 -10.03 -31.96
N LYS A 24 1.61 -9.26 -32.03
CA LYS A 24 1.57 -7.90 -31.46
C LYS A 24 1.39 -7.92 -29.94
N LYS A 25 1.83 -6.82 -29.32
CA LYS A 25 1.55 -6.52 -27.91
C LYS A 25 0.38 -5.56 -27.79
N TYR A 26 -0.54 -5.86 -26.89
CA TYR A 26 -1.70 -5.02 -26.60
C TYR A 26 -1.83 -4.77 -25.11
N ARG A 27 -2.39 -3.60 -24.77
CA ARG A 27 -2.86 -3.33 -23.42
C ARG A 27 -4.21 -4.02 -23.19
N MET A 28 -4.33 -4.74 -22.08
CA MET A 28 -5.55 -5.45 -21.68
C MET A 28 -5.75 -5.36 -20.16
N TYR A 29 -6.88 -5.88 -19.69
CA TYR A 29 -7.39 -5.72 -18.34
C TYR A 29 -7.91 -7.03 -17.77
N HIS A 30 -7.56 -7.31 -16.51
CA HIS A 30 -8.08 -8.45 -15.75
C HIS A 30 -8.83 -7.97 -14.51
N GLY A 31 -10.15 -8.13 -14.49
CA GLY A 31 -10.98 -7.85 -13.33
C GLY A 31 -10.89 -8.97 -12.30
N THR A 32 -10.58 -8.63 -11.06
CA THR A 32 -10.44 -9.62 -9.99
C THR A 32 -10.67 -9.00 -8.60
N SER A 33 -10.66 -9.83 -7.56
CA SER A 33 -10.75 -9.31 -6.18
C SER A 33 -9.43 -8.68 -5.77
N GLN A 34 -9.46 -7.76 -4.80
CA GLN A 34 -8.23 -7.20 -4.22
C GLN A 34 -7.26 -8.29 -3.74
N TYR A 35 -7.78 -9.35 -3.10
CA TYR A 35 -6.97 -10.47 -2.62
C TYR A 35 -6.31 -11.25 -3.76
N ALA A 36 -7.09 -11.61 -4.80
CA ALA A 36 -6.57 -12.35 -5.93
C ALA A 36 -5.55 -11.52 -6.74
N ALA A 37 -5.76 -10.20 -6.86
CA ALA A 37 -4.78 -9.32 -7.46
C ALA A 37 -3.43 -9.37 -6.72
N GLN A 38 -3.43 -9.34 -5.39
CA GLN A 38 -2.20 -9.47 -4.61
C GLN A 38 -1.44 -10.78 -4.91
N GLN A 39 -2.17 -11.90 -5.02
CA GLN A 39 -1.56 -13.19 -5.37
C GLN A 39 -0.97 -13.19 -6.79
N ILE A 40 -1.65 -12.56 -7.74
CA ILE A 40 -1.18 -12.42 -9.12
C ILE A 40 0.04 -11.51 -9.20
N MET A 41 0.07 -10.39 -8.45
CA MET A 41 1.25 -9.52 -8.36
C MET A 41 2.46 -10.26 -7.79
N ALA A 42 2.24 -11.17 -6.82
CA ALA A 42 3.30 -11.89 -6.12
C ALA A 42 3.86 -13.08 -6.92
N SER A 43 2.98 -13.83 -7.59
CA SER A 43 3.32 -15.13 -8.17
C SER A 43 3.07 -15.25 -9.68
N GLY A 44 2.65 -14.15 -10.31
CA GLY A 44 2.21 -14.13 -11.70
C GLY A 44 0.80 -14.69 -11.87
N PHE A 45 0.28 -14.59 -13.10
CA PHE A 45 -1.01 -15.19 -13.44
C PHE A 45 -0.92 -16.71 -13.44
N ARG A 46 -2.01 -17.36 -13.03
CA ARG A 46 -2.22 -18.80 -13.20
C ARG A 46 -3.41 -19.02 -14.15
N PRO A 47 -3.30 -19.92 -15.14
CA PRO A 47 -4.41 -20.23 -16.02
C PRO A 47 -5.60 -20.75 -15.22
N SER A 48 -6.80 -20.25 -15.53
CA SER A 48 -8.03 -20.90 -15.08
C SER A 48 -8.08 -22.32 -15.68
N PRO A 49 -8.52 -23.34 -14.92
CA PRO A 49 -8.63 -24.70 -15.45
C PRO A 49 -9.72 -24.84 -16.52
N ASN A 50 -10.70 -23.94 -16.53
CA ASN A 50 -11.87 -23.96 -17.41
C ASN A 50 -12.34 -22.53 -17.75
N GLY A 51 -13.28 -22.41 -18.69
CA GLY A 51 -13.94 -21.16 -19.06
C GLY A 51 -14.53 -21.27 -20.47
N MET A 52 -15.17 -20.21 -20.99
CA MET A 52 -15.86 -20.26 -22.30
C MET A 52 -14.95 -20.57 -23.48
N LEU A 53 -13.65 -20.27 -23.37
CA LEU A 53 -12.60 -20.56 -24.35
C LEU A 53 -11.64 -21.66 -23.84
N GLY A 54 -12.00 -22.41 -22.80
CA GLY A 54 -11.13 -23.44 -22.21
C GLY A 54 -10.18 -22.88 -21.16
N ARG A 55 -9.07 -23.59 -20.93
CA ARG A 55 -8.05 -23.19 -19.94
C ARG A 55 -7.21 -22.01 -20.43
N GLY A 56 -6.87 -21.10 -19.54
CA GLY A 56 -6.08 -19.91 -19.85
C GLY A 56 -6.34 -18.73 -18.92
N VAL A 57 -5.68 -17.61 -19.18
CA VAL A 57 -5.87 -16.34 -18.48
C VAL A 57 -6.82 -15.46 -19.29
N TYR A 58 -7.95 -15.12 -18.70
CA TYR A 58 -9.01 -14.34 -19.33
C TYR A 58 -8.79 -12.85 -19.14
N LEU A 59 -8.81 -12.13 -20.25
CA LEU A 59 -8.52 -10.71 -20.33
C LEU A 59 -9.59 -10.02 -21.17
N SER A 60 -9.75 -8.74 -20.89
CA SER A 60 -10.64 -7.82 -21.59
C SER A 60 -9.82 -6.67 -22.15
N ARG A 61 -10.19 -6.17 -23.32
CA ARG A 61 -9.65 -4.91 -23.86
C ARG A 61 -10.41 -3.71 -23.35
N ASP A 62 -11.58 -3.93 -22.75
CA ASP A 62 -12.40 -2.90 -22.15
C ASP A 62 -12.22 -2.90 -20.62
N LEU A 63 -11.74 -1.77 -20.08
CA LEU A 63 -11.58 -1.54 -18.64
C LEU A 63 -12.92 -1.61 -17.90
N ASN A 64 -13.99 -1.03 -18.46
CA ASN A 64 -15.32 -1.04 -17.86
C ASN A 64 -15.96 -2.43 -17.89
N LYS A 65 -15.62 -3.26 -18.88
CA LYS A 65 -15.96 -4.69 -18.84
C LYS A 65 -15.21 -5.37 -17.70
N ALA A 66 -13.89 -5.22 -17.65
CA ALA A 66 -13.05 -5.89 -16.65
C ALA A 66 -13.49 -5.53 -15.22
N SER A 67 -13.77 -4.26 -14.95
CA SER A 67 -14.15 -3.77 -13.61
C SER A 67 -15.43 -4.37 -13.03
N ARG A 68 -16.27 -5.00 -13.84
CA ARG A 68 -17.48 -5.69 -13.37
C ARG A 68 -17.18 -7.05 -12.74
N TYR A 69 -15.99 -7.59 -12.94
CA TYR A 69 -15.61 -8.90 -12.40
C TYR A 69 -14.80 -8.79 -11.11
N PRO A 70 -15.00 -9.73 -10.17
CA PRO A 70 -15.99 -10.80 -10.17
C PRO A 70 -17.42 -10.29 -9.91
N LEU A 71 -18.41 -10.83 -10.64
CA LEU A 71 -19.80 -10.35 -10.58
C LEU A 71 -20.45 -10.50 -9.18
N ASN A 72 -19.99 -11.49 -8.41
CA ASN A 72 -20.47 -11.80 -7.06
C ASN A 72 -19.83 -10.94 -5.95
N LEU A 73 -18.84 -10.11 -6.28
CA LEU A 73 -18.23 -9.18 -5.32
C LEU A 73 -18.82 -7.78 -5.45
N PRO A 74 -18.95 -7.00 -4.38
CA PRO A 74 -19.32 -5.59 -4.49
C PRO A 74 -18.19 -4.75 -5.13
N GLU A 75 -18.52 -3.64 -5.79
CA GLU A 75 -17.54 -2.85 -6.57
C GLU A 75 -16.30 -2.45 -5.76
N HIS A 76 -16.47 -2.09 -4.49
CA HIS A 76 -15.37 -1.67 -3.61
C HIS A 76 -14.38 -2.80 -3.26
N GLU A 77 -14.72 -4.06 -3.49
CA GLU A 77 -13.83 -5.23 -3.31
C GLU A 77 -13.14 -5.66 -4.61
N ARG A 78 -13.51 -5.06 -5.74
CA ARG A 78 -12.94 -5.35 -7.06
C ARG A 78 -11.77 -4.42 -7.36
N VAL A 79 -10.86 -4.92 -8.17
CA VAL A 79 -9.77 -4.18 -8.80
C VAL A 79 -9.58 -4.67 -10.23
N VAL A 80 -8.91 -3.87 -11.05
CA VAL A 80 -8.53 -4.26 -12.40
C VAL A 80 -7.02 -4.24 -12.53
N ILE A 81 -6.42 -5.36 -12.92
CA ILE A 81 -4.99 -5.42 -13.24
C ILE A 81 -4.83 -5.00 -14.70
N ARG A 82 -4.03 -3.97 -14.95
CA ARG A 82 -3.64 -3.52 -16.30
C ARG A 82 -2.40 -4.29 -16.72
N VAL A 83 -2.42 -4.85 -17.92
CA VAL A 83 -1.37 -5.74 -18.42
C VAL A 83 -0.98 -5.41 -19.86
N LEU A 84 0.26 -5.75 -20.25
CA LEU A 84 0.72 -5.84 -21.63
C LEU A 84 0.79 -7.30 -22.04
N VAL A 85 0.16 -7.65 -23.15
CA VAL A 85 -0.01 -9.04 -23.58
C VAL A 85 0.59 -9.22 -24.97
N ASN A 86 1.57 -10.12 -25.12
CA ASN A 86 1.97 -10.61 -26.43
C ASN A 86 1.02 -11.72 -26.88
N VAL A 87 0.12 -11.41 -27.82
CA VAL A 87 -0.96 -12.33 -28.21
C VAL A 87 -0.51 -13.52 -29.07
N GLY A 88 0.75 -13.54 -29.53
CA GLY A 88 1.28 -14.66 -30.31
C GLY A 88 0.38 -15.02 -31.51
N ARG A 89 0.11 -16.30 -31.74
CA ARG A 89 -0.84 -16.77 -32.74
C ARG A 89 -2.27 -16.72 -32.21
N VAL A 90 -3.12 -15.92 -32.84
CA VAL A 90 -4.50 -15.70 -32.38
C VAL A 90 -5.48 -16.56 -33.17
N LYS A 91 -6.43 -17.20 -32.47
CA LYS A 91 -7.57 -17.91 -33.07
C LYS A 91 -8.88 -17.19 -32.74
N LYS A 92 -9.61 -16.78 -33.77
CA LYS A 92 -10.99 -16.29 -33.63
C LYS A 92 -11.93 -17.47 -33.28
N ILE A 93 -12.76 -17.30 -32.26
CA ILE A 93 -13.80 -18.23 -31.82
C ILE A 93 -15.11 -17.44 -31.70
N ASP A 94 -16.01 -17.58 -32.66
CA ASP A 94 -17.15 -16.66 -32.85
C ASP A 94 -18.52 -17.34 -32.89
N TYR A 95 -18.63 -18.60 -32.46
CA TYR A 95 -19.92 -19.27 -32.26
C TYR A 95 -19.80 -20.45 -31.28
N GLN A 96 -20.90 -20.78 -30.61
CA GLN A 96 -20.91 -21.85 -29.61
C GLN A 96 -20.73 -23.21 -30.28
N GLY A 97 -19.90 -24.06 -29.68
CA GLY A 97 -19.54 -25.35 -30.26
C GLY A 97 -18.49 -25.27 -31.36
N HIS A 98 -17.79 -24.14 -31.51
CA HIS A 98 -16.67 -24.03 -32.45
C HIS A 98 -15.67 -25.19 -32.21
N PRO A 99 -15.18 -25.90 -33.25
CA PRO A 99 -14.36 -27.11 -33.08
C PRO A 99 -13.11 -26.92 -32.20
N LEU A 100 -12.53 -25.72 -32.25
CA LEU A 100 -11.37 -25.33 -31.43
C LEU A 100 -11.71 -24.52 -30.17
N GLN A 101 -12.98 -24.40 -29.77
CA GLN A 101 -13.41 -23.50 -28.69
C GLN A 101 -12.64 -23.71 -27.38
N LYS A 102 -12.24 -24.95 -27.06
CA LYS A 102 -11.50 -25.30 -25.84
C LYS A 102 -10.08 -25.84 -26.08
N THR A 103 -9.75 -26.16 -27.34
CA THR A 103 -8.56 -26.95 -27.75
C THR A 103 -7.63 -26.19 -28.70
N TRP A 104 -7.88 -24.90 -28.92
CA TRP A 104 -7.06 -24.05 -29.79
C TRP A 104 -5.57 -24.06 -29.42
N HIS A 105 -5.23 -24.16 -28.12
CA HIS A 105 -3.85 -24.20 -27.66
C HIS A 105 -3.11 -25.48 -28.09
N ASP A 106 -3.80 -26.62 -28.17
CA ASP A 106 -3.24 -27.87 -28.68
C ASP A 106 -2.90 -27.78 -30.19
N HIS A 107 -3.48 -26.80 -30.88
CA HIS A 107 -3.27 -26.55 -32.30
C HIS A 107 -2.26 -25.41 -32.56
N GLY A 108 -1.45 -25.07 -31.55
CA GLY A 108 -0.36 -24.10 -31.66
C GLY A 108 -0.80 -22.64 -31.69
N TYR A 109 -2.00 -22.33 -31.19
CA TYR A 109 -2.43 -20.96 -30.95
C TYR A 109 -2.10 -20.52 -29.52
N ASP A 110 -1.73 -19.25 -29.34
CA ASP A 110 -1.32 -18.68 -28.06
C ASP A 110 -2.46 -17.92 -27.36
N THR A 111 -3.40 -17.39 -28.15
CA THR A 111 -4.58 -16.67 -27.67
C THR A 111 -5.82 -17.08 -28.46
N ALA A 112 -6.90 -17.41 -27.77
CA ALA A 112 -8.24 -17.42 -28.36
C ALA A 112 -8.92 -16.07 -28.16
N TRP A 113 -9.57 -15.57 -29.21
CA TRP A 113 -10.31 -14.32 -29.19
C TRP A 113 -11.76 -14.54 -29.59
N CYS A 114 -12.68 -14.14 -28.71
CA CYS A 114 -14.09 -14.02 -28.97
C CYS A 114 -14.40 -12.56 -29.35
N PRO A 115 -14.89 -12.28 -30.58
CA PRO A 115 -15.31 -10.94 -30.96
C PRO A 115 -16.60 -10.52 -30.24
N PRO A 116 -16.91 -9.20 -30.17
CA PRO A 116 -18.21 -8.75 -29.70
C PRO A 116 -19.33 -9.21 -30.65
N ASP A 117 -20.55 -9.25 -30.13
CA ASP A 117 -21.82 -9.49 -30.84
C ASP A 117 -21.88 -10.77 -31.70
N CYS A 118 -21.08 -11.78 -31.38
CA CYS A 118 -21.08 -13.07 -32.08
C CYS A 118 -21.98 -14.15 -31.45
N GLY A 119 -22.77 -13.79 -30.43
CA GLY A 119 -23.69 -14.72 -29.76
C GLY A 119 -23.03 -15.71 -28.78
N MET A 120 -21.72 -15.60 -28.54
CA MET A 120 -20.99 -16.45 -27.59
C MET A 120 -21.31 -16.15 -26.13
N VAL A 121 -21.52 -14.88 -25.79
CA VAL A 121 -21.81 -14.43 -24.42
C VAL A 121 -23.06 -13.54 -24.40
N PRO A 122 -23.93 -13.64 -23.39
CA PRO A 122 -25.15 -12.82 -23.32
C PRO A 122 -24.90 -11.31 -23.32
N SER A 123 -23.72 -10.87 -22.88
CA SER A 123 -23.35 -9.46 -22.85
C SER A 123 -22.96 -8.89 -24.22
N GLY A 124 -22.72 -9.73 -25.22
CA GLY A 124 -22.21 -9.32 -26.53
C GLY A 124 -20.77 -8.77 -26.51
N LEU A 125 -20.05 -8.86 -25.40
CA LEU A 125 -18.71 -8.28 -25.29
C LEU A 125 -17.61 -9.25 -25.69
N GLU A 126 -16.50 -8.71 -26.21
CA GLU A 126 -15.31 -9.47 -26.59
C GLU A 126 -14.72 -10.24 -25.42
N GLU A 127 -13.94 -11.30 -25.67
CA GLU A 127 -13.10 -11.92 -24.64
C GLU A 127 -11.79 -12.46 -25.23
N ASP A 128 -10.66 -12.19 -24.59
CA ASP A 128 -9.36 -12.82 -24.89
C ASP A 128 -9.02 -13.88 -23.84
N CYS A 129 -8.54 -15.04 -24.28
CA CYS A 129 -8.03 -16.10 -23.40
C CYS A 129 -6.61 -16.47 -23.84
N VAL A 130 -5.62 -16.17 -23.00
CA VAL A 130 -4.20 -16.39 -23.26
C VAL A 130 -3.74 -17.69 -22.62
N TRP A 131 -3.03 -18.53 -23.36
CA TRP A 131 -2.66 -19.87 -22.90
C TRP A 131 -1.55 -19.83 -21.85
N ASP A 132 -0.43 -19.17 -22.21
CA ASP A 132 0.77 -19.09 -21.38
C ASP A 132 0.85 -17.74 -20.63
N PRO A 133 0.78 -17.74 -19.29
CA PRO A 133 0.93 -16.54 -18.46
C PRO A 133 2.24 -15.77 -18.71
N CYS A 134 3.31 -16.43 -19.16
CA CYS A 134 4.59 -15.75 -19.45
C CYS A 134 4.48 -14.72 -20.58
N ARG A 135 3.38 -14.72 -21.35
CA ARG A 135 3.07 -13.72 -22.37
C ARG A 135 2.45 -12.44 -21.81
N ILE A 136 2.15 -12.41 -20.50
CA ILE A 136 1.45 -11.33 -19.81
C ILE A 136 2.41 -10.62 -18.87
N GLN A 137 2.66 -9.35 -19.15
CA GLN A 137 3.43 -8.46 -18.28
C GLN A 137 2.45 -7.57 -17.50
N ILE A 138 2.54 -7.62 -16.17
CA ILE A 138 1.74 -6.75 -15.31
C ILE A 138 2.30 -5.32 -15.36
N VAL A 139 1.41 -4.33 -15.48
CA VAL A 139 1.75 -2.90 -15.45
C VAL A 139 1.43 -2.32 -14.07
N ASP A 140 0.15 -2.35 -13.68
CA ASP A 140 -0.33 -1.84 -12.38
C ASP A 140 -1.75 -2.35 -12.05
N VAL A 141 -2.30 -1.86 -10.95
CA VAL A 141 -3.65 -2.18 -10.45
C VAL A 141 -4.48 -0.90 -10.35
N ILE A 142 -5.63 -0.90 -11.01
CA ILE A 142 -6.63 0.17 -11.03
C ILE A 142 -7.71 -0.15 -9.98
N TYR A 143 -8.08 0.86 -9.19
CA TYR A 143 -9.09 0.76 -8.15
C TYR A 143 -10.36 1.55 -8.53
N PRO A 144 -11.55 1.18 -8.01
CA PRO A 144 -12.79 1.92 -8.27
C PRO A 144 -12.71 3.35 -7.71
N GLN A 145 -13.07 4.35 -8.52
CA GLN A 145 -13.24 5.73 -8.02
C GLN A 145 -14.55 5.85 -7.26
N VAL A 146 -14.49 6.32 -6.01
CA VAL A 146 -15.65 6.62 -5.17
C VAL A 146 -16.42 7.80 -5.79
N GLN A 147 -17.62 7.55 -6.31
CA GLN A 147 -18.42 8.59 -6.96
C GLN A 147 -18.91 9.62 -5.94
N ASN A 148 -18.51 10.88 -6.11
CA ASN A 148 -19.02 12.03 -5.37
C ASN A 148 -20.52 12.22 -5.69
N MET A 149 -21.42 11.72 -4.84
CA MET A 149 -22.78 12.26 -4.79
C MET A 149 -22.77 13.57 -4.01
N TRP A 150 -23.02 14.66 -4.73
CA TRP A 150 -23.57 15.97 -4.30
C TRP A 150 -22.77 17.16 -4.85
N GLY A 151 -23.29 17.73 -5.93
CA GLY A 151 -23.05 19.11 -6.33
C GLY A 151 -23.70 20.05 -5.33
N GLY A 152 -22.92 20.98 -4.79
CA GLY A 152 -23.39 22.07 -3.95
C GLY A 152 -22.34 23.17 -3.95
N ASN A 153 -22.60 24.22 -4.73
CA ASN A 153 -21.80 25.44 -4.80
C ASN A 153 -21.54 25.97 -3.38
N GLY A 154 -20.26 26.04 -2.99
CA GLY A 154 -19.86 26.68 -1.73
C GLY A 154 -18.63 26.10 -1.01
N SER A 155 -17.97 25.05 -1.52
CA SER A 155 -16.75 24.53 -0.89
C SER A 155 -15.56 24.54 -1.84
N THR A 156 -14.56 25.37 -1.55
CA THR A 156 -13.24 25.34 -2.21
C THR A 156 -12.38 24.22 -1.63
N PHE A 157 -11.74 23.43 -2.50
CA PHE A 157 -10.68 22.51 -2.09
C PHE A 157 -9.40 23.33 -1.83
N LEU A 158 -8.82 23.23 -0.63
CA LEU A 158 -7.51 23.85 -0.37
C LEU A 158 -6.39 22.94 -0.90
N GLN A 159 -5.57 23.47 -1.81
CA GLN A 159 -4.29 22.86 -2.17
C GLN A 159 -3.40 22.69 -0.93
N GLY A 160 -2.70 21.55 -0.81
CA GLY A 160 -2.07 21.06 0.43
C GLY A 160 -1.10 22.04 1.13
N ASN A 161 -0.55 23.02 0.41
CA ASN A 161 0.40 23.99 0.95
C ASN A 161 -0.22 25.29 1.49
N THR A 162 -1.48 25.63 1.22
CA THR A 162 -2.06 26.91 1.66
C THR A 162 -2.50 26.90 3.12
N ASN A 163 -2.27 28.03 3.81
CA ASN A 163 -2.72 28.22 5.18
C ASN A 163 -4.26 28.31 5.22
N PRO A 164 -4.92 27.55 6.11
CA PRO A 164 -6.37 27.66 6.28
C PRO A 164 -6.71 29.03 6.88
N VAL A 165 -7.74 29.67 6.31
CA VAL A 165 -8.27 30.97 6.73
C VAL A 165 -9.33 30.74 7.80
N SER A 166 -9.20 31.45 8.92
CA SER A 166 -10.17 31.39 10.01
C SER A 166 -11.55 31.85 9.54
N GLY A 167 -12.59 31.09 9.89
CA GLY A 167 -13.97 31.35 9.50
C GLY A 167 -14.37 30.74 8.15
N GLN A 168 -13.44 30.13 7.41
CA GLN A 168 -13.73 29.49 6.13
C GLN A 168 -14.12 28.01 6.32
N VAL A 169 -15.02 27.52 5.45
CA VAL A 169 -15.44 26.12 5.40
C VAL A 169 -14.60 25.36 4.38
N TYR A 170 -14.02 24.25 4.81
CA TYR A 170 -13.21 23.38 3.97
C TYR A 170 -13.77 21.98 3.89
N THR A 171 -13.58 21.36 2.73
CA THR A 171 -13.81 19.93 2.56
C THR A 171 -12.56 19.16 2.97
N MET A 172 -12.68 18.24 3.92
CA MET A 172 -11.62 17.34 4.38
C MET A 172 -12.13 15.90 4.45
N TYR A 173 -11.24 14.96 4.75
CA TYR A 173 -11.49 13.52 4.72
C TYR A 173 -11.19 12.87 6.07
N HIS A 174 -12.04 11.92 6.49
CA HIS A 174 -11.89 11.14 7.72
C HIS A 174 -11.98 9.65 7.41
N GLY A 175 -10.89 8.91 7.58
CA GLY A 175 -10.92 7.45 7.54
C GLY A 175 -11.53 6.88 8.82
N THR A 176 -12.47 5.95 8.68
CA THR A 176 -13.17 5.32 9.80
C THR A 176 -13.69 3.92 9.40
N SER A 177 -14.27 3.16 10.32
CA SER A 177 -14.94 1.89 9.99
C SER A 177 -16.33 2.15 9.40
N MET A 178 -16.91 1.17 8.70
CA MET A 178 -18.29 1.28 8.20
C MET A 178 -19.30 1.50 9.35
N GLU A 179 -19.11 0.83 10.49
CA GLU A 179 -19.94 0.96 11.69
C GLU A 179 -19.81 2.35 12.31
N ALA A 180 -18.57 2.84 12.46
CA ALA A 180 -18.30 4.16 12.99
C ALA A 180 -18.83 5.26 12.05
N ALA A 181 -18.73 5.09 10.73
CA ALA A 181 -19.35 5.98 9.75
C ALA A 181 -20.86 6.05 9.88
N LYS A 182 -21.55 4.90 10.04
CA LYS A 182 -22.99 4.85 10.27
C LYS A 182 -23.37 5.59 11.56
N LYS A 183 -22.59 5.41 12.63
CA LYS A 183 -22.79 6.10 13.90
C LYS A 183 -22.56 7.61 13.79
N ILE A 184 -21.47 8.04 13.14
CA ILE A 184 -21.17 9.46 12.89
C ILE A 184 -22.28 10.11 12.05
N ARG A 185 -22.85 9.41 11.07
CA ARG A 185 -23.99 9.92 10.30
C ARG A 185 -25.25 10.13 11.14
N LYS A 186 -25.48 9.27 12.14
CA LYS A 186 -26.67 9.34 13.00
C LYS A 186 -26.51 10.34 14.16
N GLU A 187 -25.31 10.42 14.74
CA GLU A 187 -25.06 11.10 16.02
C GLU A 187 -24.07 12.26 15.92
N GLY A 188 -23.45 12.47 14.75
CA GLY A 188 -22.38 13.44 14.56
C GLY A 188 -21.01 12.94 15.03
N PHE A 189 -19.97 13.73 14.75
CA PHE A 189 -18.62 13.46 15.23
C PHE A 189 -18.52 13.70 16.73
N ARG A 190 -17.82 12.81 17.44
CA ARG A 190 -17.43 12.99 18.84
C ARG A 190 -15.92 13.22 18.92
N GLN A 191 -15.49 14.07 19.84
CA GLN A 191 -14.07 14.26 20.09
C GLN A 191 -13.46 12.96 20.61
N SER A 192 -12.27 12.62 20.12
CA SER A 192 -11.49 11.54 20.70
C SER A 192 -11.09 11.88 22.14
N VAL A 193 -10.95 10.86 22.98
CA VAL A 193 -10.49 11.02 24.38
C VAL A 193 -8.97 11.28 24.44
N VAL A 194 -8.24 10.87 23.40
CA VAL A 194 -6.78 10.99 23.22
C VAL A 194 -6.42 11.18 21.74
N GLY A 195 -5.20 11.64 21.45
CA GLY A 195 -4.63 11.68 20.09
C GLY A 195 -3.35 12.52 20.00
N MET A 196 -2.61 12.42 18.89
CA MET A 196 -1.32 13.09 18.66
C MET A 196 -1.34 14.60 18.92
N LEU A 197 -2.49 15.23 18.69
CA LEU A 197 -2.74 16.64 18.91
C LEU A 197 -3.75 16.87 20.05
N GLY A 198 -3.81 15.98 21.03
CA GLY A 198 -4.84 16.01 22.08
C GLY A 198 -6.23 15.56 21.60
N ARG A 199 -7.25 15.89 22.39
CA ARG A 199 -8.65 15.52 22.11
C ARG A 199 -9.18 16.29 20.90
N GLY A 200 -9.84 15.59 19.98
CA GLY A 200 -10.41 16.25 18.80
C GLY A 200 -10.94 15.30 17.73
N VAL A 201 -11.31 15.87 16.59
CA VAL A 201 -11.70 15.12 15.38
C VAL A 201 -10.59 15.27 14.35
N TYR A 202 -10.01 14.15 13.92
CA TYR A 202 -8.85 14.12 13.05
C TYR A 202 -9.28 14.02 11.59
N LEU A 203 -8.88 15.01 10.79
CA LEU A 203 -9.27 15.15 9.39
C LEU A 203 -8.04 15.41 8.53
N SER A 204 -7.99 14.80 7.35
CA SER A 204 -6.93 14.97 6.37
C SER A 204 -7.44 15.76 5.17
N ARG A 205 -6.60 16.63 4.59
CA ARG A 205 -6.90 17.23 3.27
C ARG A 205 -6.61 16.27 2.13
N ASP A 206 -5.79 15.26 2.41
CA ASP A 206 -5.39 14.20 1.50
C ASP A 206 -6.32 12.99 1.70
N LEU A 207 -7.02 12.64 0.62
CA LEU A 207 -7.95 11.50 0.56
C LEU A 207 -7.22 10.18 0.77
N GLU A 208 -6.07 9.99 0.13
CA GLU A 208 -5.31 8.74 0.20
C GLU A 208 -4.70 8.54 1.59
N LYS A 209 -4.30 9.63 2.26
CA LYS A 209 -3.98 9.59 3.69
C LYS A 209 -5.19 9.17 4.52
N ALA A 210 -6.38 9.72 4.27
CA ALA A 210 -7.57 9.36 5.04
C ALA A 210 -7.99 7.90 4.83
N ARG A 211 -7.88 7.35 3.61
CA ARG A 211 -8.23 5.94 3.29
C ARG A 211 -7.45 4.90 4.09
N ARG A 212 -6.32 5.28 4.66
CA ARG A 212 -5.50 4.39 5.50
C ARG A 212 -6.05 4.18 6.90
N TYR A 213 -6.96 5.03 7.38
CA TYR A 213 -7.47 4.93 8.74
C TYR A 213 -8.87 4.28 8.79
N PRO A 214 -9.18 3.56 9.87
CA PRO A 214 -8.31 3.28 11.01
C PRO A 214 -7.42 2.07 10.72
N LEU A 215 -6.17 2.14 11.18
CA LEU A 215 -5.10 1.23 10.75
C LEU A 215 -5.27 -0.20 11.26
N ASN A 216 -5.99 -0.37 12.37
CA ASN A 216 -6.36 -1.66 12.95
C ASN A 216 -7.44 -2.40 12.16
N LEU A 217 -7.99 -1.80 11.12
CA LEU A 217 -8.93 -2.42 10.20
C LEU A 217 -8.23 -2.73 8.88
N GLN A 218 -8.60 -3.82 8.22
CA GLN A 218 -8.13 -4.11 6.88
C GLN A 218 -8.68 -3.08 5.89
N ALA A 219 -8.01 -2.85 4.75
CA ALA A 219 -8.40 -1.83 3.78
C ALA A 219 -9.89 -1.93 3.35
N TYR A 220 -10.43 -3.15 3.24
CA TYR A 220 -11.83 -3.39 2.88
C TYR A 220 -12.84 -3.05 4.00
N GLN A 221 -12.40 -2.97 5.25
CA GLN A 221 -13.24 -2.61 6.41
C GLN A 221 -13.27 -1.09 6.65
N ARG A 222 -12.47 -0.32 5.90
CA ARG A 222 -12.35 1.13 6.04
C ARG A 222 -13.27 1.84 5.06
N VAL A 223 -13.78 2.98 5.50
CA VAL A 223 -14.50 3.94 4.67
C VAL A 223 -13.96 5.33 4.94
N VAL A 224 -14.09 6.23 3.97
CA VAL A 224 -13.72 7.63 4.15
C VAL A 224 -14.95 8.51 4.11
N LEU A 225 -15.14 9.29 5.17
CA LEU A 225 -16.13 10.36 5.20
C LEU A 225 -15.51 11.63 4.61
N LYS A 226 -16.24 12.26 3.70
CA LYS A 226 -15.96 13.62 3.23
C LYS A 226 -16.72 14.60 4.12
N VAL A 227 -16.01 15.51 4.78
CA VAL A 227 -16.52 16.35 5.88
C VAL A 227 -16.35 17.82 5.52
N LYS A 228 -17.40 18.62 5.65
CA LYS A 228 -17.31 20.09 5.62
C LYS A 228 -16.95 20.59 7.02
N VAL A 229 -15.87 21.35 7.12
CA VAL A 229 -15.27 21.78 8.40
C VAL A 229 -15.16 23.29 8.39
N SER A 230 -15.85 23.97 9.30
CA SER A 230 -15.56 25.37 9.59
C SER A 230 -14.33 25.42 10.49
N VAL A 231 -13.23 26.01 10.01
CA VAL A 231 -12.01 26.13 10.81
C VAL A 231 -11.94 27.51 11.44
N GLY A 232 -11.78 27.57 12.77
CA GLY A 232 -11.66 28.82 13.52
C GLY A 232 -10.21 29.33 13.58
N LYS A 233 -9.77 29.77 14.75
CA LYS A 233 -8.36 30.18 14.98
C LYS A 233 -7.44 28.96 14.86
N VAL A 234 -6.76 28.83 13.73
CA VAL A 234 -5.83 27.71 13.45
C VAL A 234 -4.46 28.00 14.07
N LYS A 235 -3.88 27.03 14.78
CA LYS A 235 -2.45 27.07 15.15
C LYS A 235 -1.68 26.04 14.33
N LYS A 236 -0.56 26.49 13.73
CA LYS A 236 0.39 25.63 13.04
C LYS A 236 1.31 24.97 14.07
N ILE A 237 1.53 23.68 13.91
CA ILE A 237 2.53 22.88 14.64
C ILE A 237 3.40 22.21 13.57
N ASP A 238 4.70 22.47 13.60
CA ASP A 238 5.66 21.98 12.60
C ASP A 238 6.80 21.14 13.19
N CYS A 239 6.74 20.84 14.48
CA CYS A 239 7.66 19.96 15.17
C CYS A 239 6.97 19.10 16.24
N GLN A 240 7.54 17.93 16.51
CA GLN A 240 7.13 17.05 17.61
C GLN A 240 7.62 17.63 18.94
N GLY A 241 6.78 17.60 19.98
CA GLY A 241 7.08 18.21 21.29
C GLY A 241 6.71 19.69 21.40
N HIS A 242 5.95 20.25 20.45
CA HIS A 242 5.53 21.66 20.53
C HIS A 242 4.73 21.89 21.83
N PRO A 243 4.97 22.96 22.61
CA PRO A 243 4.32 23.21 23.90
C PRO A 243 2.78 23.29 23.91
N LEU A 244 2.16 23.34 22.73
CA LEU A 244 0.72 23.44 22.50
C LEU A 244 0.17 22.21 21.78
N GLN A 245 0.98 21.15 21.64
CA GLN A 245 0.63 19.98 20.87
C GLN A 245 -0.64 19.31 21.40
N SER A 246 -0.79 19.22 22.72
CA SER A 246 -1.98 18.65 23.38
C SER A 246 -2.86 19.68 24.10
N THR A 247 -2.41 20.92 24.31
CA THR A 247 -3.05 21.96 25.15
C THR A 247 -3.54 23.19 24.37
N TRP A 248 -3.54 23.14 23.05
CA TRP A 248 -3.97 24.24 22.16
C TRP A 248 -5.38 24.75 22.43
N HIS A 249 -6.31 23.89 22.88
CA HIS A 249 -7.68 24.25 23.18
C HIS A 249 -7.77 25.15 24.43
N ASP A 250 -6.92 24.92 25.44
CA ASP A 250 -6.80 25.76 26.64
C ASP A 250 -6.29 27.17 26.33
N HIS A 251 -5.71 27.35 25.13
CA HIS A 251 -5.15 28.61 24.65
C HIS A 251 -6.03 29.28 23.58
N GLY A 252 -7.34 28.99 23.59
CA GLY A 252 -8.34 29.64 22.74
C GLY A 252 -8.23 29.32 21.25
N ARG A 253 -7.60 28.18 20.88
CA ARG A 253 -7.52 27.70 19.49
C ARG A 253 -8.62 26.69 19.22
N SER A 254 -9.20 26.76 18.02
CA SER A 254 -10.31 25.87 17.61
C SER A 254 -9.90 24.81 16.59
N SER A 255 -8.66 24.89 16.08
CA SER A 255 -8.14 23.92 15.10
C SER A 255 -6.61 23.92 15.04
N LEU A 256 -6.03 22.81 14.60
CA LEU A 256 -4.59 22.62 14.42
C LEU A 256 -4.24 22.17 13.01
N ARG A 257 -3.06 22.55 12.54
CA ARG A 257 -2.46 22.08 11.28
C ARG A 257 -1.02 21.60 11.50
N VAL A 258 -0.73 20.40 10.99
CA VAL A 258 0.65 19.88 10.87
C VAL A 258 1.14 20.06 9.43
N ARG A 259 2.39 20.50 9.23
CA ARG A 259 3.03 20.61 7.90
C ARG A 259 3.94 19.39 7.66
N SER A 260 3.91 18.81 6.47
CA SER A 260 5.01 17.96 5.99
C SER A 260 6.13 18.87 5.46
N ASN A 261 7.36 18.71 5.96
CA ASN A 261 8.50 19.46 5.46
C ASN A 261 8.97 18.87 4.11
N ASN A 262 8.45 19.42 3.01
CA ASN A 262 9.00 19.23 1.67
C ASN A 262 10.19 20.16 1.44
N ARG A 263 11.41 19.67 1.74
CA ARG A 263 12.65 20.01 1.00
C ARG A 263 13.59 18.80 1.11
N GLY A 264 13.57 17.94 0.09
CA GLY A 264 14.59 16.92 -0.16
C GLY A 264 14.73 15.81 0.89
N ALA A 265 13.71 14.98 1.10
CA ALA A 265 13.84 13.58 1.57
C ALA A 265 12.45 12.93 1.74
N ASN A 266 12.34 11.73 1.19
CA ASN A 266 11.31 10.69 1.20
C ASN A 266 10.17 10.72 2.24
N MET A 267 8.96 10.44 1.76
CA MET A 267 7.69 10.50 2.49
C MET A 267 7.32 9.14 3.13
N TRP A 268 7.92 8.84 4.28
CA TRP A 268 7.52 7.73 5.17
C TRP A 268 7.05 8.33 6.50
N ALA A 269 5.78 8.17 6.84
CA ALA A 269 5.21 8.68 8.10
C ALA A 269 4.88 7.52 9.03
N GLU A 270 5.36 7.59 10.28
CA GLU A 270 4.92 6.69 11.35
C GLU A 270 3.47 7.02 11.71
N ASP A 271 2.62 5.99 11.82
CA ASP A 271 1.24 6.15 12.23
C ASP A 271 0.90 5.30 13.47
N ASP A 272 0.12 5.93 14.37
CA ASP A 272 -0.21 5.50 15.72
C ASP A 272 -1.22 4.33 15.74
N LEU A 273 -0.83 3.21 16.33
CA LEU A 273 -1.57 1.93 16.37
C LEU A 273 -2.67 1.90 17.47
N GLY A 274 -2.99 3.04 18.08
CA GLY A 274 -4.01 3.19 19.11
C GLY A 274 -3.52 2.86 20.54
N PRO A 275 -4.36 3.06 21.58
CA PRO A 275 -3.96 3.06 22.99
C PRO A 275 -3.50 1.72 23.58
N GLY A 276 -3.55 0.62 22.81
CA GLY A 276 -3.02 -0.70 23.20
C GLY A 276 -1.76 -1.10 22.41
N ALA A 277 -1.20 -0.20 21.63
CA ALA A 277 -0.01 -0.45 20.84
C ALA A 277 1.25 -0.37 21.71
N PRO A 278 2.22 -1.29 21.52
CA PRO A 278 3.54 -1.14 22.10
C PRO A 278 4.18 0.20 21.65
N PRO A 279 4.99 0.85 22.48
CA PRO A 279 5.64 2.10 22.11
C PRO A 279 6.59 1.88 20.91
N CYS A 280 6.62 2.85 19.99
CA CYS A 280 7.76 3.05 19.09
C CYS A 280 8.82 3.80 19.91
N LEU A 281 9.66 3.05 20.63
CA LEU A 281 10.68 3.64 21.50
C LEU A 281 11.66 4.44 20.66
N GLN A 282 11.97 5.68 21.08
CA GLN A 282 12.87 6.55 20.34
C GLN A 282 14.24 5.88 20.13
N SER A 283 14.80 6.07 18.94
CA SER A 283 16.05 5.43 18.48
C SER A 283 17.24 5.61 19.45
N TYR A 284 17.29 6.72 20.19
CA TYR A 284 18.34 7.01 21.17
C TYR A 284 18.12 6.44 22.57
N THR A 285 16.93 5.92 22.88
CA THR A 285 16.63 5.35 24.19
C THR A 285 16.97 3.87 24.22
N ALA A 286 17.60 3.42 25.30
CA ALA A 286 17.91 2.00 25.51
C ALA A 286 16.61 1.19 25.67
N PRO A 287 16.46 0.04 24.99
CA PRO A 287 15.33 -0.85 25.23
C PRO A 287 15.35 -1.37 26.65
N GLU A 288 14.20 -1.27 27.33
CA GLU A 288 13.98 -1.94 28.60
C GLU A 288 13.81 -3.44 28.35
N GLN A 289 14.36 -4.25 29.26
CA GLN A 289 14.28 -5.71 29.16
C GLN A 289 12.83 -6.18 29.25
N ASP A 290 12.53 -7.27 28.54
CA ASP A 290 11.22 -7.96 28.51
C ASP A 290 10.03 -7.09 28.06
N LYS A 291 10.31 -5.95 27.40
CA LYS A 291 9.30 -5.11 26.78
C LYS A 291 9.01 -5.52 25.34
N VAL A 292 7.86 -5.06 24.86
CA VAL A 292 7.48 -5.16 23.46
C VAL A 292 7.59 -3.77 22.84
N TYR A 293 8.21 -3.68 21.66
CA TYR A 293 8.35 -2.43 20.91
C TYR A 293 7.87 -2.59 19.46
N ILE A 294 7.49 -1.47 18.86
CA ILE A 294 7.31 -1.38 17.41
C ILE A 294 8.67 -1.16 16.77
N MET A 295 8.97 -1.97 15.76
CA MET A 295 10.18 -1.85 14.95
C MET A 295 9.86 -2.06 13.47
N TYR A 296 10.85 -1.82 12.62
CA TYR A 296 10.74 -1.75 11.18
C TYR A 296 11.87 -2.54 10.51
N HIS A 297 11.52 -3.32 9.49
CA HIS A 297 12.46 -4.03 8.64
C HIS A 297 12.30 -3.57 7.18
N GLY A 298 13.30 -2.88 6.65
CA GLY A 298 13.34 -2.50 5.23
C GLY A 298 13.72 -3.67 4.35
N THR A 299 12.91 -3.98 3.34
CA THR A 299 13.16 -5.08 2.41
C THR A 299 12.49 -4.83 1.06
N ASN A 300 12.56 -5.77 0.11
CA ASN A 300 11.80 -5.70 -1.13
C ASN A 300 10.46 -6.45 -1.00
N LEU A 301 9.51 -6.16 -1.90
CA LEU A 301 8.16 -6.74 -1.82
C LEU A 301 8.15 -8.27 -1.78
N LEU A 302 8.98 -8.95 -2.58
CA LEU A 302 9.04 -10.42 -2.60
C LEU A 302 9.49 -10.99 -1.24
N ALA A 303 10.53 -10.40 -0.65
CA ALA A 303 11.02 -10.81 0.66
C ALA A 303 10.02 -10.50 1.78
N ALA A 304 9.33 -9.36 1.72
CA ALA A 304 8.27 -9.01 2.68
C ALA A 304 7.09 -9.99 2.63
N LEU A 305 6.66 -10.40 1.43
CA LEU A 305 5.61 -11.40 1.27
C LEU A 305 6.04 -12.77 1.81
N LYS A 306 7.30 -13.15 1.58
CA LYS A 306 7.87 -14.36 2.17
C LYS A 306 7.88 -14.31 3.70
N ILE A 307 8.25 -13.16 4.29
CA ILE A 307 8.21 -12.92 5.74
C ILE A 307 6.78 -13.02 6.29
N LEU A 308 5.78 -12.52 5.56
CA LEU A 308 4.37 -12.67 5.96
C LEU A 308 3.90 -14.12 5.96
N GLN A 309 4.36 -14.92 5.00
CA GLN A 309 3.95 -16.31 4.84
C GLN A 309 4.68 -17.27 5.77
N GLU A 310 6.00 -17.10 5.92
CA GLU A 310 6.90 -18.06 6.57
C GLU A 310 7.50 -17.53 7.88
N GLY A 311 7.32 -16.24 8.18
CA GLY A 311 8.05 -15.57 9.26
C GLY A 311 9.44 -15.11 8.84
N PHE A 312 10.17 -14.48 9.77
CA PHE A 312 11.54 -14.05 9.52
C PHE A 312 12.51 -15.23 9.53
N ASN A 313 13.44 -15.26 8.58
CA ASN A 313 14.61 -16.12 8.62
C ASN A 313 15.83 -15.29 9.08
N PRO A 314 16.53 -15.66 10.17
CA PRO A 314 17.70 -14.94 10.64
C PRO A 314 18.80 -14.87 9.58
N SER A 315 19.46 -13.73 9.48
CA SER A 315 20.71 -13.65 8.72
C SER A 315 21.77 -14.52 9.39
N SER A 316 22.64 -15.17 8.61
CA SER A 316 23.74 -15.98 9.12
C SER A 316 24.90 -15.15 9.69
N ASN A 317 24.94 -13.84 9.39
CA ASN A 317 25.96 -12.91 9.86
C ASN A 317 25.45 -11.45 9.79
N GLY A 318 26.22 -10.51 10.31
CA GLY A 318 25.94 -9.07 10.29
C GLY A 318 26.73 -8.35 11.37
N MET A 319 26.58 -7.04 11.55
CA MET A 319 27.42 -6.27 12.49
C MET A 319 27.28 -6.69 13.96
N LEU A 320 26.15 -7.27 14.35
CA LEU A 320 25.88 -7.85 15.66
C LEU A 320 25.84 -9.39 15.63
N GLY A 321 26.31 -10.02 14.55
CA GLY A 321 26.26 -11.47 14.37
C GLY A 321 24.98 -11.93 13.65
N ARG A 322 24.63 -13.20 13.82
CA ARG A 322 23.44 -13.78 13.20
C ARG A 322 22.17 -13.38 13.96
N GLY A 323 21.06 -13.20 13.24
CA GLY A 323 19.80 -12.71 13.80
C GLY A 323 18.95 -11.94 12.78
N VAL A 324 17.80 -11.46 13.23
CA VAL A 324 16.91 -10.59 12.47
C VAL A 324 17.20 -9.13 12.80
N TYR A 325 17.55 -8.35 11.79
CA TYR A 325 17.94 -6.94 11.94
C TYR A 325 16.73 -6.03 11.77
N LEU A 326 16.52 -5.18 12.76
CA LEU A 326 15.39 -4.28 12.86
C LEU A 326 15.87 -2.88 13.25
N SER A 327 15.02 -1.90 12.94
CA SER A 327 15.22 -0.50 13.27
C SER A 327 13.99 0.03 13.99
N ARG A 328 14.17 0.79 15.05
CA ARG A 328 13.11 1.62 15.64
C ARG A 328 12.88 2.90 14.84
N ASP A 329 13.80 3.26 13.95
CA ASP A 329 13.67 4.38 13.02
C ASP A 329 13.08 3.93 11.67
N LEU A 330 11.86 4.38 11.37
CA LEU A 330 11.18 4.11 10.09
C LEU A 330 11.95 4.65 8.88
N GLN A 331 12.55 5.84 9.00
CA GLN A 331 13.30 6.47 7.93
C GLN A 331 14.64 5.78 7.68
N LYS A 332 15.25 5.19 8.70
CA LYS A 332 16.38 4.26 8.51
C LYS A 332 15.92 3.04 7.72
N ALA A 333 14.84 2.39 8.16
CA ALA A 333 14.35 1.16 7.54
C ALA A 333 13.98 1.37 6.06
N SER A 334 13.38 2.51 5.70
CA SER A 334 12.99 2.83 4.31
C SER A 334 14.14 2.85 3.29
N ARG A 335 15.39 3.00 3.76
CA ARG A 335 16.57 3.04 2.90
C ARG A 335 17.00 1.66 2.40
N TYR A 336 16.53 0.59 3.03
CA TYR A 336 16.96 -0.77 2.71
C TYR A 336 15.94 -1.53 1.86
N PRO A 337 16.40 -2.38 0.92
CA PRO A 337 17.81 -2.64 0.60
C PRO A 337 18.42 -1.50 -0.24
N LEU A 338 19.69 -1.16 0.02
CA LEU A 338 20.37 -0.03 -0.64
C LEU A 338 20.47 -0.19 -2.17
N ASN A 339 20.57 -1.44 -2.64
CA ASN A 339 20.72 -1.79 -4.06
C ASN A 339 19.38 -1.99 -4.80
N VAL A 340 18.26 -1.72 -4.14
CA VAL A 340 16.92 -1.82 -4.73
C VAL A 340 16.39 -0.39 -4.94
N PRO A 341 15.80 -0.03 -6.10
CA PRO A 341 15.19 1.27 -6.28
C PRO A 341 14.06 1.50 -5.26
N GLU A 342 13.89 2.73 -4.80
CA GLU A 342 12.96 3.05 -3.70
C GLU A 342 11.52 2.61 -3.99
N THR A 343 11.08 2.67 -5.24
CA THR A 343 9.74 2.23 -5.68
C THR A 343 9.47 0.73 -5.44
N TYR A 344 10.52 -0.08 -5.25
CA TYR A 344 10.41 -1.52 -4.99
C TYR A 344 10.73 -1.89 -3.53
N ARG A 345 11.06 -0.91 -2.69
CA ARG A 345 11.26 -1.13 -1.25
C ARG A 345 9.92 -1.14 -0.53
N VAL A 346 9.82 -1.96 0.49
CA VAL A 346 8.70 -1.98 1.44
C VAL A 346 9.27 -2.12 2.84
N ILE A 347 8.52 -1.69 3.84
CA ILE A 347 8.90 -1.83 5.23
C ILE A 347 7.93 -2.80 5.90
N VAL A 348 8.46 -3.84 6.52
CA VAL A 348 7.68 -4.71 7.40
C VAL A 348 7.66 -4.07 8.78
N ARG A 349 6.48 -3.64 9.23
CA ARG A 349 6.28 -3.13 10.60
C ARG A 349 5.95 -4.30 11.52
N VAL A 350 6.63 -4.37 12.66
CA VAL A 350 6.60 -5.53 13.56
C VAL A 350 6.43 -5.13 15.02
N LYS A 351 5.84 -6.01 15.84
CA LYS A 351 5.98 -6.01 17.30
C LYS A 351 7.12 -6.95 17.68
N VAL A 352 8.00 -6.51 18.56
CA VAL A 352 9.18 -7.28 18.98
C VAL A 352 9.21 -7.38 20.49
N ASN A 353 9.13 -8.59 21.03
CA ASN A 353 9.47 -8.85 22.42
C ASN A 353 11.00 -8.93 22.56
N VAL A 354 11.63 -7.89 23.09
CA VAL A 354 13.09 -7.78 23.10
C VAL A 354 13.78 -8.69 24.12
N GLY A 355 13.04 -9.25 25.09
CA GLY A 355 13.60 -10.12 26.11
C GLY A 355 14.79 -9.50 26.85
N ARG A 356 15.85 -10.28 27.07
CA ARG A 356 17.11 -9.79 27.65
C ARG A 356 17.93 -9.05 26.60
N VAL A 357 18.18 -7.77 26.83
CA VAL A 357 18.87 -6.88 25.88
C VAL A 357 20.33 -6.66 26.26
N LYS A 358 21.25 -6.79 25.30
CA LYS A 358 22.67 -6.43 25.46
C LYS A 358 23.01 -5.21 24.61
N LYS A 359 23.49 -4.15 25.26
CA LYS A 359 24.10 -2.99 24.58
C LYS A 359 25.46 -3.38 23.99
N ILE A 360 25.67 -3.06 22.72
CA ILE A 360 26.93 -3.24 21.97
C ILE A 360 27.29 -1.89 21.34
N ASP A 361 28.22 -1.15 21.93
CA ASP A 361 28.49 0.26 21.62
C ASP A 361 29.93 0.55 21.16
N CYS A 362 30.72 -0.49 20.86
CA CYS A 362 32.05 -0.32 20.31
C CYS A 362 32.45 -1.50 19.41
N GLN A 363 33.31 -1.20 18.42
CA GLN A 363 33.77 -2.21 17.48
C GLN A 363 34.75 -3.14 18.21
N GLY A 364 34.58 -4.45 18.03
CA GLY A 364 35.34 -5.45 18.78
C GLY A 364 34.83 -5.67 20.20
N HIS A 365 33.62 -5.21 20.56
CA HIS A 365 33.01 -5.51 21.85
C HIS A 365 33.04 -7.04 22.08
N PRO A 366 33.42 -7.55 23.28
CA PRO A 366 33.64 -8.98 23.52
C PRO A 366 32.44 -9.88 23.16
N LEU A 367 31.22 -9.34 23.33
CA LEU A 367 29.96 -10.01 22.99
C LEU A 367 29.35 -9.58 21.65
N GLN A 368 30.06 -8.84 20.79
CA GLN A 368 29.49 -8.23 19.58
C GLN A 368 28.76 -9.25 18.69
N LYS A 369 29.26 -10.50 18.62
CA LYS A 369 28.68 -11.57 17.80
C LYS A 369 28.15 -12.77 18.59
N THR A 370 28.38 -12.82 19.89
CA THR A 370 28.19 -14.01 20.76
C THR A 370 27.26 -13.74 21.94
N TRP A 371 26.59 -12.58 21.97
CA TRP A 371 25.63 -12.21 23.01
C TRP A 371 24.51 -13.25 23.21
N HIS A 372 24.06 -13.92 22.14
CA HIS A 372 23.04 -14.96 22.22
C HIS A 372 23.50 -16.20 22.99
N ASP A 373 24.77 -16.59 22.85
CA ASP A 373 25.36 -17.70 23.62
C ASP A 373 25.42 -17.40 25.14
N HIS A 374 25.32 -16.11 25.49
CA HIS A 374 25.32 -15.63 26.88
C HIS A 374 23.89 -15.37 27.40
N GLY A 375 22.87 -15.87 26.70
CA GLY A 375 21.48 -15.83 27.12
C GLY A 375 20.78 -14.49 26.91
N TYR A 376 21.29 -13.64 26.02
CA TYR A 376 20.59 -12.43 25.58
C TYR A 376 19.73 -12.72 24.34
N ASP A 377 18.57 -12.10 24.26
CA ASP A 377 17.59 -12.29 23.18
C ASP A 377 17.72 -11.24 22.07
N THR A 378 18.19 -10.03 22.44
CA THR A 378 18.41 -8.92 21.52
C THR A 378 19.75 -8.25 21.81
N ALA A 379 20.56 -8.01 20.77
CA ALA A 379 21.64 -7.04 20.84
C ALA A 379 21.16 -5.69 20.30
N TRP A 380 21.53 -4.62 20.99
CA TRP A 380 21.21 -3.25 20.61
C TRP A 380 22.47 -2.42 20.44
N CYS A 381 22.62 -1.82 19.26
CA CYS A 381 23.62 -0.82 18.94
C CYS A 381 23.01 0.59 19.08
N PRO A 382 23.49 1.45 20.01
CA PRO A 382 23.00 2.81 20.14
C PRO A 382 23.42 3.71 18.95
N PRO A 383 22.70 4.81 18.70
CA PRO A 383 23.13 5.76 17.68
C PRO A 383 24.44 6.46 18.09
N ASN A 384 25.19 6.93 17.11
CA ASN A 384 26.41 7.73 17.27
C ASN A 384 27.52 7.11 18.13
N CYS A 385 27.57 5.79 18.28
CA CYS A 385 28.65 5.09 19.02
C CYS A 385 29.85 4.67 18.15
N GLY A 386 29.87 5.07 16.87
CA GLY A 386 30.98 4.76 15.94
C GLY A 386 30.95 3.36 15.33
N MET A 387 29.92 2.55 15.61
CA MET A 387 29.76 1.20 15.07
C MET A 387 29.34 1.13 13.61
N VAL A 388 28.56 2.13 13.15
CA VAL A 388 28.05 2.20 11.78
C VAL A 388 28.30 3.59 11.18
N PRO A 389 28.68 3.71 9.90
CA PRO A 389 28.94 5.01 9.27
C PRO A 389 27.75 5.97 9.29
N SER A 390 26.52 5.45 9.31
CA SER A 390 25.31 6.27 9.35
C SER A 390 25.06 6.90 10.73
N GLY A 391 25.72 6.42 11.79
CA GLY A 391 25.44 6.82 13.17
C GLY A 391 24.05 6.40 13.68
N LEU A 392 23.29 5.59 12.95
CA LEU A 392 21.93 5.20 13.33
C LEU A 392 21.93 3.93 14.19
N GLU A 393 20.94 3.80 15.07
CA GLU A 393 20.79 2.63 15.95
C GLU A 393 20.47 1.35 15.17
N GLU A 394 20.72 0.18 15.77
CA GLU A 394 20.31 -1.11 15.19
C GLU A 394 19.98 -2.13 16.26
N ASP A 395 18.88 -2.86 16.10
CA ASP A 395 18.53 -4.02 16.92
C ASP A 395 18.75 -5.31 16.12
N CYS A 396 19.31 -6.33 16.77
CA CYS A 396 19.45 -7.68 16.23
C CYS A 396 18.81 -8.68 17.19
N VAL A 397 17.70 -9.29 16.75
CA VAL A 397 16.91 -10.26 17.53
C VAL A 397 17.33 -11.68 17.15
N TRP A 398 17.61 -12.51 18.14
CA TRP A 398 18.12 -13.87 17.93
C TRP A 398 17.05 -14.81 17.36
N ASP A 399 15.90 -14.87 18.03
CA ASP A 399 14.81 -15.80 17.72
C ASP A 399 13.65 -15.09 17.01
N PRO A 400 13.37 -15.40 15.73
CA PRO A 400 12.25 -14.84 14.97
C PRO A 400 10.89 -14.98 15.64
N ARG A 401 10.69 -15.98 16.51
CA ARG A 401 9.42 -16.20 17.22
C ARG A 401 9.04 -15.06 18.16
N ARG A 402 10.01 -14.19 18.50
CA ARG A 402 9.80 -12.96 19.28
C ARG A 402 9.25 -11.80 18.44
N ILE A 403 9.12 -11.98 17.12
CA ILE A 403 8.71 -10.95 16.17
C ILE A 403 7.33 -11.30 15.61
N THR A 404 6.38 -10.41 15.79
CA THR A 404 5.04 -10.51 15.19
C THR A 404 4.89 -9.46 14.11
N VAL A 405 4.65 -9.88 12.87
CA VAL A 405 4.38 -8.95 11.77
C VAL A 405 3.02 -8.27 11.97
N ILE A 406 3.00 -6.96 11.78
CA ILE A 406 1.78 -6.14 11.86
C ILE A 406 1.24 -5.90 10.45
N ASP A 407 2.04 -5.24 9.61
CA ASP A 407 1.68 -4.90 8.23
C ASP A 407 2.92 -4.51 7.40
N LEU A 408 2.66 -4.19 6.12
CA LEU A 408 3.62 -3.61 5.20
C LEU A 408 3.34 -2.11 4.99
N ILE A 409 4.39 -1.31 4.99
CA ILE A 409 4.38 0.10 4.62
C ILE A 409 5.03 0.20 3.23
N HIS A 410 4.34 0.85 2.30
CA HIS A 410 4.80 1.06 0.92
C HIS A 410 5.29 2.49 0.69
N PRO A 411 6.20 2.71 -0.27
CA PRO A 411 6.65 4.05 -0.65
C PRO A 411 5.49 4.81 -1.28
N MET A 412 5.39 6.10 -0.98
CA MET A 412 4.52 7.02 -1.70
C MET A 412 5.10 7.26 -3.10
N LEU A 413 4.42 6.87 -4.17
CA LEU A 413 4.74 7.35 -5.52
C LEU A 413 4.33 8.83 -5.58
N GLY A 414 5.31 9.73 -5.53
CA GLY A 414 5.06 11.16 -5.66
C GLY A 414 4.65 11.50 -7.09
N GLU A 415 3.55 12.24 -7.25
CA GLU A 415 3.30 13.04 -8.44
C GLU A 415 4.51 13.94 -8.68
N GLN A 416 5.28 13.65 -9.72
CA GLN A 416 6.19 14.65 -10.26
C GLN A 416 5.33 15.69 -10.97
N ASN A 417 5.20 16.86 -10.34
CA ASN A 417 4.72 18.05 -11.02
C ASN A 417 5.50 18.24 -12.32
N PRO A 418 4.87 18.27 -13.50
CA PRO A 418 5.45 18.98 -14.63
C PRO A 418 5.31 20.47 -14.32
N CYS A 419 6.36 21.05 -13.73
CA CYS A 419 6.44 22.48 -13.57
C CYS A 419 6.90 23.09 -14.91
N VAL A 420 6.17 24.14 -15.34
CA VAL A 420 6.67 25.40 -15.94
C VAL A 420 6.70 25.52 -17.49
N ILE A 421 5.77 26.39 -17.96
CA ILE A 421 5.86 27.41 -19.05
C ILE A 421 5.93 26.84 -20.50
N LEU A 422 5.08 27.22 -21.46
CA LEU A 422 4.44 28.50 -21.79
C LEU A 422 2.91 28.47 -21.81
#